data_AF-A0A7D9DW67-F1
#
_entry.id   AF-A0A7D9DW67-F1
#
_cell.length_a   1.000
_cell.length_b   1.000
_cell.length_c   1.000
_cell.angle_alpha   90.00
_cell.angle_beta   90.00
_cell.angle_gamma   90.00
#
_symmetry.space_group_name_H-M   'P 1'
#
loop_
_entity.id
_entity.type
_entity.pdbx_description
1 polymer ?
#
loop_
_entity_poly.entity_id
_entity_poly.type
_entity_poly.pdbx_seq_one_letter_code
_entity_poly.pdbx_strand_id
1 'polypeptide(L)'
;MSPAAKETFLHWHRNLKDNDYVFNFQEEILAYCRSDVDILRRCCLELRELFRDVTKIDPFEKCLSIASACNQVYRTNYLRENTIAIIPPRGYCPEDVQSLLAQRWLSYTAERNEIDIQHDRNGGEKRVGPYLVDGYHEETHTAYEVHGCF
;
A
#
# COMPACT_ATOMS: atom_id res chain seq x y z
N MET A 1 22.29 7.60 25.02
CA MET A 1 22.28 8.35 26.29
C MET A 1 23.52 9.23 26.35
N SER A 2 23.40 10.47 26.82
CA SER A 2 24.57 11.35 26.99
C SER A 2 25.46 10.86 28.15
N PRO A 3 26.75 11.23 28.18
CA PRO A 3 27.65 10.86 29.27
C PRO A 3 27.13 11.31 30.65
N ALA A 4 26.62 12.54 30.73
CA ALA A 4 26.05 13.09 31.96
C ALA A 4 24.83 12.31 32.46
N ALA A 5 23.88 11.98 31.56
CA ALA A 5 22.69 11.19 31.94
C ALA A 5 23.06 9.79 32.41
N LYS A 6 24.12 9.19 31.84
CA LYS A 6 24.65 7.90 32.27
C LYS A 6 25.23 7.96 33.67
N GLU A 7 25.97 9.01 33.99
CA GLU A 7 26.55 9.19 35.32
C GLU A 7 25.48 9.35 36.39
N THR A 8 24.45 10.17 36.12
CA THR A 8 23.29 10.31 37.00
C THR A 8 22.57 8.98 37.25
N PHE A 9 22.32 8.21 36.19
CA PHE A 9 21.69 6.88 36.29
C PHE A 9 22.53 5.92 37.13
N LEU A 10 23.85 5.85 36.91
CA LEU A 10 24.73 4.97 37.66
C LEU A 10 24.80 5.34 39.13
N HIS A 11 24.80 6.64 39.45
CA HIS A 11 24.74 7.10 40.84
C HIS A 11 23.44 6.66 41.51
N TRP A 12 22.29 6.88 40.87
CA TRP A 12 20.99 6.42 41.36
C TRP A 12 20.94 4.90 41.59
N HIS A 13 21.39 4.11 40.60
CA HIS A 13 21.36 2.66 40.67
C HIS A 13 22.30 2.11 41.76
N ARG A 14 23.49 2.70 41.94
CA ARG A 14 24.38 2.34 43.06
C ARG A 14 23.71 2.61 44.40
N ASN A 15 23.14 3.81 44.56
CA ASN A 15 22.48 4.20 45.81
C ASN A 15 21.33 3.24 46.18
N LEU A 16 20.56 2.75 45.21
CA LEU A 16 19.52 1.75 45.46
C LEU A 16 20.08 0.37 45.84
N LYS A 17 21.16 -0.06 45.17
CA LYS A 17 21.85 -1.32 45.52
C LYS A 17 22.44 -1.27 46.92
N ASP A 18 23.02 -0.14 47.31
CA ASP A 18 23.61 0.06 48.64
C ASP A 18 22.54 0.05 49.75
N ASN A 19 21.25 0.28 49.39
CA ASN A 19 20.10 0.17 50.27
C ASN A 19 19.37 -1.19 50.18
N ASP A 20 20.02 -2.23 49.63
CA ASP A 20 19.46 -3.58 49.45
C ASP A 20 18.13 -3.63 48.66
N TYR A 21 17.91 -2.67 47.76
CA TYR A 21 16.71 -2.67 46.92
C TYR A 21 16.71 -3.83 45.92
N VAL A 22 15.60 -4.58 45.88
CA VAL A 22 15.41 -5.70 44.93
C VAL A 22 14.68 -5.22 43.70
N PHE A 23 15.35 -5.25 42.55
CA PHE A 23 14.74 -4.95 41.25
C PHE A 23 13.93 -6.15 40.73
N ASN A 24 12.62 -6.16 41.03
CA ASN A 24 11.72 -7.19 40.49
C ASN A 24 11.19 -6.79 39.11
N PHE A 25 11.99 -7.08 38.08
CA PHE A 25 11.62 -6.73 36.70
C PHE A 25 10.32 -7.38 36.23
N GLN A 26 9.93 -8.54 36.76
CA GLN A 26 8.68 -9.19 36.35
C GLN A 26 7.46 -8.36 36.77
N GLU A 27 7.46 -7.87 38.01
CA GLU A 27 6.39 -7.01 38.51
C GLU A 27 6.40 -5.65 37.82
N GLU A 28 7.57 -5.04 37.63
CA GLU A 28 7.69 -3.74 36.97
C GLU A 28 7.22 -3.78 35.52
N ILE A 29 7.65 -4.78 34.73
CA ILE A 29 7.23 -4.93 33.32
C ILE A 29 5.73 -5.16 33.24
N LEU A 30 5.17 -6.00 34.11
CA LEU A 30 3.75 -6.29 34.13
C LEU A 30 2.92 -5.05 34.50
N ALA A 31 3.36 -4.27 35.48
CA ALA A 31 2.71 -3.01 35.86
C ALA A 31 2.78 -2.00 34.70
N TYR A 32 3.94 -1.86 34.07
CA TYR A 32 4.16 -1.00 32.92
C TYR A 32 3.24 -1.38 31.74
N CYS A 33 3.24 -2.65 31.32
CA CYS A 33 2.42 -3.11 30.21
C CYS A 33 0.92 -2.92 30.46
N ARG A 34 0.45 -3.13 31.69
CA ARG A 34 -0.95 -2.87 32.07
C ARG A 34 -1.31 -1.40 31.95
N SER A 35 -0.42 -0.51 32.42
CA SER A 35 -0.60 0.93 32.32
C SER A 35 -0.65 1.39 30.86
N ASP A 36 0.28 0.93 30.02
CA ASP A 36 0.33 1.30 28.60
C ASP A 36 -0.95 0.88 27.86
N VAL A 37 -1.40 -0.37 28.06
CA VAL A 37 -2.64 -0.86 27.44
C VAL A 37 -3.86 -0.10 27.96
N ASP A 38 -3.89 0.27 29.24
CA ASP A 38 -4.98 1.06 29.81
C ASP A 38 -5.05 2.47 29.19
N ILE A 39 -3.90 3.13 29.01
CA ILE A 39 -3.82 4.43 28.34
C ILE A 39 -4.29 4.31 26.89
N LEU A 40 -3.78 3.34 26.13
CA LEU A 40 -4.19 3.12 24.74
C LEU A 40 -5.69 2.83 24.64
N ARG A 41 -6.25 2.03 25.55
CA ARG A 41 -7.70 1.75 25.60
C ARG A 41 -8.49 3.04 25.80
N ARG A 42 -8.12 3.88 26.76
CA ARG A 42 -8.81 5.15 27.05
C ARG A 42 -8.75 6.09 25.85
N CYS A 43 -7.58 6.24 25.22
CA CYS A 43 -7.41 7.06 24.02
C CYS A 43 -8.27 6.57 22.86
N CYS A 44 -8.34 5.25 22.62
CA CYS A 44 -9.19 4.70 21.56
C CYS A 44 -10.69 4.91 21.83
N LEU A 45 -11.13 4.82 23.09
CA LEU A 45 -12.51 5.11 23.45
C LEU A 45 -12.86 6.58 23.21
N GLU A 46 -12.00 7.50 23.66
CA GLU A 46 -12.19 8.93 23.44
C GLU A 46 -12.21 9.28 21.94
N LEU A 47 -11.28 8.72 21.16
CA LEU A 47 -11.27 8.87 19.71
C LEU A 47 -12.58 8.38 19.09
N ARG A 48 -13.10 7.22 19.53
CA ARG A 48 -14.34 6.65 19.01
C ARG A 48 -15.53 7.58 19.22
N GLU A 49 -15.67 8.10 20.45
CA GLU A 49 -16.78 9.01 20.79
C GLU A 49 -16.68 10.31 20.00
N LEU A 50 -15.52 10.99 20.01
CA LEU A 50 -15.32 12.22 19.26
C LEU A 50 -15.55 12.04 17.75
N PHE A 51 -15.06 10.93 17.18
CA PHE A 51 -15.20 10.67 15.75
C PHE A 51 -16.65 10.40 15.36
N ARG A 52 -17.38 9.64 16.18
CA ARG A 52 -18.82 9.39 16.00
C ARG A 52 -19.64 10.66 16.15
N ASP A 53 -19.31 11.51 17.10
CA ASP A 53 -20.03 12.76 17.32
C ASP A 53 -19.97 13.68 16.11
N VAL A 54 -18.78 13.82 15.51
CA VAL A 54 -18.53 14.67 14.35
C VAL A 54 -19.04 14.05 13.04
N THR A 55 -18.79 12.76 12.83
CA THR A 55 -18.96 12.14 11.49
C THR A 55 -20.17 11.20 11.39
N LYS A 56 -20.78 10.84 12.53
CA LYS A 56 -21.83 9.81 12.67
C LYS A 56 -21.40 8.40 12.24
N ILE A 57 -20.10 8.18 12.05
CA ILE A 57 -19.52 6.88 11.65
C ILE A 57 -18.63 6.38 12.78
N ASP A 58 -18.65 5.07 13.04
CA ASP A 58 -17.72 4.43 13.96
C ASP A 58 -16.37 4.14 13.28
N PRO A 59 -15.25 4.71 13.77
CA PRO A 59 -13.93 4.46 13.17
C PRO A 59 -13.43 3.02 13.34
N PHE A 60 -14.04 2.20 14.20
CA PHE A 60 -13.58 0.83 14.49
C PHE A 60 -14.50 -0.28 13.94
N GLU A 61 -15.65 0.05 13.34
CA GLU A 61 -16.61 -0.98 12.88
C GLU A 61 -16.15 -1.67 11.59
N LYS A 62 -15.70 -0.89 10.61
CA LYS A 62 -15.33 -1.39 9.27
C LYS A 62 -13.90 -1.01 8.85
N CYS A 63 -13.19 -0.30 9.71
CA CYS A 63 -11.88 0.27 9.42
C CYS A 63 -10.85 -0.25 10.40
N LEU A 64 -9.69 -0.66 9.88
CA LEU A 64 -8.54 -1.08 10.68
C LEU A 64 -7.61 0.09 11.02
N SER A 65 -7.64 1.16 10.22
CA SER A 65 -6.75 2.31 10.35
C SER A 65 -7.53 3.62 10.27
N ILE A 66 -6.96 4.68 10.84
CA ILE A 66 -7.55 6.02 10.79
C ILE A 66 -7.72 6.54 9.36
N ALA A 67 -6.79 6.21 8.46
CA ALA A 67 -6.89 6.56 7.04
C ALA A 67 -8.09 5.88 6.37
N SER A 68 -8.34 4.61 6.71
CA SER A 68 -9.52 3.88 6.23
C SER A 68 -10.81 4.52 6.76
N ALA A 69 -10.86 4.89 8.05
CA ALA A 69 -12.00 5.57 8.65
C ALA A 69 -12.28 6.93 7.98
N CYS A 70 -11.25 7.75 7.79
CA CYS A 70 -11.38 9.03 7.08
C CYS A 70 -11.85 8.86 5.63
N ASN A 71 -11.35 7.83 4.93
CA ASN A 71 -11.82 7.51 3.57
C ASN A 71 -13.28 7.07 3.57
N GLN A 72 -13.72 6.29 4.56
CA GLN A 72 -15.13 5.93 4.70
C GLN A 72 -15.99 7.18 4.93
N VAL A 73 -15.59 8.07 5.84
CA VAL A 73 -16.27 9.34 6.08
C VAL A 73 -16.37 10.17 4.80
N TYR A 74 -15.26 10.29 4.05
CA TYR A 74 -15.24 10.99 2.77
C TYR A 74 -16.25 10.40 1.78
N ARG A 75 -16.21 9.08 1.59
CA ARG A 75 -17.08 8.36 0.64
C ARG A 75 -18.55 8.41 1.02
N THR A 76 -18.89 8.46 2.31
CA THR A 76 -20.28 8.46 2.78
C THR A 76 -20.86 9.86 2.87
N ASN A 77 -20.11 10.84 3.37
CA ASN A 77 -20.66 12.16 3.72
C ASN A 77 -20.32 13.26 2.70
N TYR A 78 -19.23 13.12 1.93
CA TYR A 78 -18.69 14.23 1.13
C TYR A 78 -18.54 13.90 -0.36
N LEU A 79 -18.45 12.63 -0.73
CA LEU A 79 -18.28 12.22 -2.11
C LEU A 79 -19.56 12.52 -2.92
N ARG A 80 -19.41 13.36 -3.93
CA ARG A 80 -20.49 13.68 -4.87
C ARG A 80 -20.76 12.49 -5.78
N GLU A 81 -22.03 12.33 -6.15
CA GLU A 81 -22.45 11.31 -7.11
C GLU A 81 -21.67 11.42 -8.42
N ASN A 82 -21.42 10.27 -9.05
CA ASN A 82 -20.80 10.17 -10.38
C ASN A 82 -19.42 10.86 -10.53
N THR A 83 -18.70 11.07 -9.43
CA THR A 83 -17.37 11.72 -9.46
C THR A 83 -16.23 10.72 -9.59
N ILE A 84 -16.44 9.46 -9.20
CA ILE A 84 -15.45 8.38 -9.33
C ILE A 84 -15.92 7.42 -10.43
N ALA A 85 -15.04 7.16 -11.39
CA ALA A 85 -15.31 6.21 -12.46
C ALA A 85 -15.29 4.77 -11.91
N ILE A 86 -16.29 3.97 -12.25
CA ILE A 86 -16.38 2.56 -11.85
C ILE A 86 -15.47 1.75 -12.78
N ILE A 87 -14.35 1.28 -12.23
CA ILE A 87 -13.44 0.41 -12.98
C ILE A 87 -14.04 -1.01 -13.02
N PRO A 88 -14.35 -1.56 -14.21
CA PRO A 88 -14.80 -2.94 -14.32
C PRO A 88 -13.71 -3.92 -13.86
N PRO A 89 -14.05 -5.17 -13.49
CA PRO A 89 -13.06 -6.19 -13.10
C PRO A 89 -11.95 -6.47 -14.13
N ARG A 90 -12.09 -6.02 -15.38
CA ARG A 90 -11.09 -6.12 -16.46
C ARG A 90 -10.64 -4.76 -17.02
N GLY A 91 -10.83 -3.68 -16.27
CA GLY A 91 -10.58 -2.31 -16.75
C GLY A 91 -11.59 -1.86 -17.81
N TYR A 92 -11.35 -0.70 -18.41
CA TYR A 92 -12.24 -0.12 -19.42
C TYR A 92 -12.08 -0.75 -20.81
N CYS A 93 -10.93 -1.37 -21.07
CA CYS A 93 -10.62 -2.06 -22.32
C CYS A 93 -10.09 -3.49 -22.02
N PRO A 94 -10.97 -4.46 -21.72
CA PRO A 94 -10.56 -5.84 -21.44
C PRO A 94 -9.90 -6.56 -22.62
N GLU A 95 -10.23 -6.10 -23.83
CA GLU A 95 -9.82 -6.68 -25.11
C GLU A 95 -8.43 -6.20 -25.53
N ASP A 96 -7.98 -5.05 -25.01
CA ASP A 96 -6.68 -4.44 -25.31
C ASP A 96 -5.59 -4.93 -24.33
N VAL A 97 -5.69 -6.18 -23.86
CA VAL A 97 -4.71 -6.77 -22.92
C VAL A 97 -3.80 -7.71 -23.68
N GLN A 98 -2.56 -7.25 -23.91
CA GLN A 98 -1.55 -8.08 -24.54
C GLN A 98 -1.10 -9.23 -23.61
N SER A 99 -1.01 -10.45 -24.15
CA SER A 99 -0.58 -11.60 -23.35
C SER A 99 0.90 -11.50 -22.93
N LEU A 100 1.24 -12.05 -21.76
CA LEU A 100 2.64 -12.09 -21.30
C LEU A 100 3.55 -12.88 -22.28
N LEU A 101 2.98 -13.89 -22.95
CA LEU A 101 3.67 -14.67 -23.98
C LEU A 101 4.01 -13.80 -25.19
N ALA A 102 3.04 -13.05 -25.70
CA ALA A 102 3.23 -12.12 -26.82
C ALA A 102 4.29 -11.07 -26.48
N GLN A 103 4.20 -10.44 -25.31
CA GLN A 103 5.18 -9.45 -24.86
C GLN A 103 6.61 -10.02 -24.85
N ARG A 104 6.82 -11.20 -24.25
CA ARG A 104 8.15 -11.83 -24.19
C ARG A 104 8.67 -12.23 -25.56
N TRP A 105 7.80 -12.77 -26.42
CA TRP A 105 8.20 -13.21 -27.74
C TRP A 105 8.58 -12.05 -28.65
N LEU A 106 7.84 -10.93 -28.59
CA LEU A 106 8.16 -9.72 -29.34
C LEU A 106 9.48 -9.11 -28.87
N SER A 107 9.72 -8.99 -27.56
CA SER A 107 11.00 -8.50 -27.05
C SER A 107 12.16 -9.41 -27.47
N TYR A 108 11.99 -10.73 -27.39
CA TYR A 108 13.00 -11.69 -27.86
C TYR A 108 13.28 -11.57 -29.36
N THR A 109 12.24 -11.36 -30.17
CA THR A 109 12.35 -11.25 -31.63
C THR A 109 13.00 -9.93 -32.03
N ALA A 110 12.68 -8.84 -31.33
CA ALA A 110 13.31 -7.54 -31.47
C ALA A 110 14.82 -7.61 -31.18
N GLU A 111 15.20 -8.20 -30.05
CA GLU A 111 16.61 -8.39 -29.67
C GLU A 111 17.36 -9.30 -30.65
N ARG A 112 16.76 -10.43 -31.05
CA ARG A 112 17.42 -11.42 -31.91
C ARG A 112 17.70 -10.89 -33.32
N ASN A 113 16.79 -10.07 -33.85
CA ASN A 113 16.89 -9.54 -35.20
C ASN A 113 17.47 -8.11 -35.22
N GLU A 114 17.82 -7.56 -34.05
CA GLU A 114 18.28 -6.17 -33.88
C GLU A 114 17.33 -5.14 -34.50
N ILE A 115 16.01 -5.36 -34.35
CA ILE A 115 14.94 -4.50 -34.87
C ILE A 115 14.09 -3.93 -33.74
N ASP A 116 13.52 -2.74 -33.95
CA ASP A 116 12.64 -2.10 -32.96
C ASP A 116 11.17 -2.41 -33.25
N ILE A 117 10.58 -3.34 -32.51
CA ILE A 117 9.18 -3.71 -32.66
C ILE A 117 8.33 -2.87 -31.70
N GLN A 118 7.42 -2.07 -32.25
CA GLN A 118 6.43 -1.36 -31.46
C GLN A 118 5.40 -2.35 -30.87
N HIS A 119 5.22 -2.33 -29.56
CA HIS A 119 4.26 -3.16 -28.81
C HIS A 119 3.80 -2.42 -27.53
N ASP A 120 2.85 -2.99 -26.76
CA ASP A 120 2.20 -2.34 -25.59
C ASP A 120 3.17 -1.60 -24.65
N ARG A 121 4.29 -2.25 -24.27
CA ARG A 121 5.26 -1.71 -23.31
C ARG A 121 6.28 -0.72 -23.87
N ASN A 122 6.36 -0.54 -25.19
CA ASN A 122 7.37 0.30 -25.85
C ASN A 122 6.76 1.46 -26.66
N GLY A 123 5.49 1.80 -26.42
CA GLY A 123 4.79 2.86 -27.15
C GLY A 123 3.33 2.56 -27.50
N GLY A 124 2.76 1.48 -26.95
CA GLY A 124 1.42 1.02 -27.26
C GLY A 124 1.36 0.18 -28.53
N GLU A 125 0.31 -0.65 -28.64
CA GLU A 125 0.03 -1.43 -29.84
C GLU A 125 -0.35 -0.53 -31.02
N LYS A 126 0.10 -0.90 -32.23
CA LYS A 126 -0.19 -0.12 -33.44
C LYS A 126 -1.50 -0.59 -34.06
N ARG A 127 -2.35 0.36 -34.48
CA ARG A 127 -3.54 0.07 -35.27
C ARG A 127 -3.22 0.15 -36.76
N VAL A 128 -3.38 -0.96 -37.48
CA VAL A 128 -3.23 -1.06 -38.94
C VAL A 128 -4.61 -1.27 -39.55
N GLY A 129 -5.22 -0.18 -40.02
CA GLY A 129 -6.60 -0.19 -40.51
C GLY A 129 -7.59 -0.49 -39.36
N PRO A 130 -8.49 -1.49 -39.48
CA PRO A 130 -9.40 -1.85 -38.41
C PRO A 130 -8.75 -2.72 -37.32
N TYR A 131 -7.58 -3.30 -37.57
CA TYR A 131 -6.94 -4.28 -36.69
C TYR A 131 -5.93 -3.63 -35.75
N LEU A 132 -5.95 -4.03 -34.48
CA LEU A 132 -4.90 -3.75 -33.51
C LEU A 132 -3.95 -4.96 -33.54
N VAL A 133 -2.66 -4.73 -33.74
CA VAL A 133 -1.67 -5.81 -33.86
C VAL A 133 -0.79 -5.88 -32.61
N ASP A 134 -0.42 -7.10 -32.20
CA ASP A 134 0.44 -7.34 -31.04
C ASP A 134 1.80 -6.62 -31.16
N GLY A 135 2.38 -6.64 -32.37
CA GLY A 135 3.66 -5.99 -32.65
C GLY A 135 3.73 -5.44 -34.08
N TYR A 136 4.40 -4.30 -34.26
CA TYR A 136 4.61 -3.72 -35.58
C TYR A 136 6.02 -3.19 -35.76
N HIS A 137 6.63 -3.50 -36.90
CA HIS A 137 7.92 -2.94 -37.31
C HIS A 137 7.71 -1.92 -38.42
N GLU A 138 8.10 -0.65 -38.17
CA GLU A 138 7.84 0.46 -39.09
C GLU A 138 8.61 0.33 -40.39
N GLU A 139 9.90 -0.01 -40.32
CA GLU A 139 10.80 0.06 -41.47
C GLU A 139 10.46 -0.98 -42.56
N THR A 140 10.00 -2.16 -42.16
CA THR A 140 9.65 -3.25 -43.09
C THR A 140 8.15 -3.40 -43.28
N HIS A 141 7.33 -2.57 -42.62
CA HIS A 141 5.87 -2.69 -42.58
C HIS A 141 5.38 -4.10 -42.19
N THR A 142 6.11 -4.77 -41.29
CA THR A 142 5.77 -6.13 -40.85
C THR A 142 4.92 -6.08 -39.59
N ALA A 143 3.74 -6.70 -39.65
CA ALA A 143 2.91 -6.96 -38.48
C ALA A 143 3.23 -8.34 -37.89
N TYR A 144 3.32 -8.39 -36.57
CA TYR A 144 3.52 -9.59 -35.78
C TYR A 144 2.27 -9.85 -34.95
N GLU A 145 1.74 -11.06 -35.05
CA GLU A 145 0.58 -11.52 -34.29
C GLU A 145 0.97 -12.79 -33.55
N VAL A 146 0.74 -12.83 -32.24
CA VAL A 146 1.06 -13.98 -31.39
C VAL A 146 -0.25 -14.51 -30.84
N HIS A 147 -0.59 -15.76 -31.20
CA HIS A 147 -1.68 -16.47 -30.54
C HIS A 147 -1.32 -16.71 -29.06
N GLY A 148 -1.72 -15.75 -28.22
CA GLY A 148 -1.41 -15.68 -26.80
C GLY A 148 -2.17 -16.68 -25.93
N CYS A 149 -2.01 -16.53 -24.63
CA CYS A 149 -2.69 -17.37 -23.63
C CYS A 149 -4.18 -17.00 -23.50
N PHE A 150 -5.05 -18.01 -23.46
CA PHE A 150 -6.46 -17.90 -23.10
C PHE A 150 -6.67 -17.61 -21.61
#